data_AF-A0A924XGT1-F1
#
_entry.id   AF-A0A924XGT1-F1
#
_cell.length_a   1.000
_cell.length_b   1.000
_cell.length_c   1.000
_cell.angle_alpha   90.00
_cell.angle_beta   90.00
_cell.angle_gamma   90.00
#
_symmetry.space_group_name_H-M   'P 1'
#
loop_
_entity.id
_entity.type
_entity.pdbx_description
1 polymer ?
#
loop_
_entity_poly.entity_id
_entity_poly.type
_entity_poly.pdbx_seq_one_letter_code
_entity_poly.pdbx_strand_id
1 'polypeptide(L)'
;IISEPPPVQIEDVVVDNEPTVFDTEVQVPPDKENFEISYIGLSFMLPEQIRFRYKLEGLNEDWIEAGTRRTAYFSSLPPGEYIFNVTAANRDGVWNPEPARLKIVVVPAFWQTVWFRVLLVLGFVAMLFFLYTRRVSALERANATQKAFSKQLLESQENERKRIAAELHDSLSQNLVVIKNRVLLARRTIENKEKTVEQLDEISSATDEAIDEVSEISYNLRPYQLDKLGLSKAIVSMLNKVSTASGIEFAAEIDNLNGTFAPESEINIYRIVQESVNNIIKHSEATKAKVEILKTENAVSIVISDNGKGFNAEPASKSSGFGLIGIAERARILGGKYQFQSMPGGGTIVNLEIVLTPQSKN
;
A
#
# COMPACT_ATOMS: atom_id res chain seq x y z
N ILE A 1 -83.92 -43.70 34.67
CA ILE A 1 -83.29 -42.45 35.17
C ILE A 1 -82.51 -41.90 33.99
N ILE A 2 -82.86 -40.71 33.50
CA ILE A 2 -82.16 -40.09 32.37
C ILE A 2 -80.78 -39.67 32.89
N SER A 3 -79.73 -40.12 32.22
CA SER A 3 -78.34 -39.87 32.61
C SER A 3 -77.96 -38.48 32.11
N GLU A 4 -78.00 -37.48 32.99
CA GLU A 4 -77.56 -36.13 32.65
C GLU A 4 -76.03 -36.07 32.56
N PRO A 5 -75.47 -35.35 31.58
CA PRO A 5 -74.02 -35.18 31.48
C PRO A 5 -73.52 -34.25 32.60
N PRO A 6 -72.35 -34.53 33.21
CA PRO A 6 -71.84 -33.71 34.31
C PRO A 6 -71.44 -32.31 33.81
N PRO A 7 -71.80 -31.23 34.51
CA PRO A 7 -71.22 -29.93 34.24
C PRO A 7 -69.72 -29.99 34.52
N VAL A 8 -68.95 -29.30 33.70
CA VAL A 8 -67.48 -29.24 33.81
C VAL A 8 -67.08 -27.84 34.23
N GLN A 9 -66.07 -27.74 35.09
CA GLN A 9 -65.52 -26.49 35.55
C GLN A 9 -63.99 -26.55 35.50
N ILE A 10 -63.37 -25.43 35.15
CA ILE A 10 -61.92 -25.26 35.23
C ILE A 10 -61.60 -24.89 36.68
N GLU A 11 -60.72 -25.68 37.30
CA GLU A 11 -60.42 -25.60 38.72
C GLU A 11 -59.20 -24.73 38.98
N ASP A 12 -58.10 -24.97 38.25
CA ASP A 12 -56.84 -24.28 38.45
C ASP A 12 -56.08 -24.10 37.14
N VAL A 13 -55.25 -23.06 37.08
CA VAL A 13 -54.36 -22.75 35.97
C VAL A 13 -52.97 -22.49 36.55
N VAL A 14 -51.99 -23.27 36.11
CA VAL A 14 -50.60 -23.16 36.56
C VAL A 14 -49.71 -22.79 35.38
N VAL A 15 -48.93 -21.74 35.53
CA VAL A 15 -47.96 -21.26 34.52
C VAL A 15 -46.56 -21.43 35.12
N ASP A 16 -45.71 -22.28 34.54
CA ASP A 16 -44.37 -22.63 35.06
C ASP A 16 -44.32 -22.90 36.57
N ASN A 17 -45.20 -23.77 37.06
CA ASN A 17 -45.35 -24.13 38.47
C ASN A 17 -45.84 -23.01 39.41
N GLU A 18 -46.29 -21.87 38.87
CA GLU A 18 -46.92 -20.80 39.63
C GLU A 18 -48.45 -20.80 39.42
N PRO A 19 -49.26 -21.02 40.48
CA PRO A 19 -50.71 -20.87 40.39
C PRO A 19 -51.08 -19.46 39.92
N THR A 20 -51.84 -19.38 38.84
CA THR A 20 -52.18 -18.13 38.16
C THR A 20 -53.65 -17.86 38.33
N VAL A 21 -53.98 -16.71 38.91
CA VAL A 21 -55.37 -16.29 39.08
C VAL A 21 -55.99 -16.05 37.70
N PHE A 22 -57.13 -16.69 37.46
CA PHE A 22 -57.92 -16.54 36.25
C PHE A 22 -59.39 -16.31 36.61
N ASP A 23 -60.12 -15.66 35.71
CA ASP A 23 -61.58 -15.57 35.77
C ASP A 23 -62.15 -16.17 34.49
N THR A 24 -62.25 -15.36 33.43
CA THR A 24 -62.59 -15.84 32.08
C THR A 24 -61.41 -15.77 31.10
N GLU A 25 -60.34 -15.08 31.50
CA GLU A 25 -59.12 -14.87 30.73
C GLU A 25 -57.88 -15.05 31.62
N VAL A 26 -56.82 -15.60 31.05
CA VAL A 26 -55.47 -15.64 31.63
C VAL A 26 -54.45 -15.09 30.64
N GLN A 27 -53.58 -14.21 31.11
CA GLN A 27 -52.48 -13.66 30.31
C GLN A 27 -51.19 -14.40 30.64
N VAL A 28 -50.53 -14.90 29.61
CA VAL A 28 -49.27 -15.63 29.73
C VAL A 28 -48.13 -14.71 29.25
N PRO A 29 -47.20 -14.34 30.14
CA PRO A 29 -46.01 -13.57 29.79
C PRO A 29 -45.11 -14.30 28.77
N PRO A 30 -44.32 -13.57 27.95
CA PRO A 30 -43.49 -14.15 26.88
C PRO A 30 -42.33 -15.03 27.36
N ASP A 31 -41.98 -14.99 28.65
CA ASP A 31 -40.91 -15.75 29.29
C ASP A 31 -41.38 -17.08 29.89
N LYS A 32 -42.68 -17.39 29.78
CA LYS A 32 -43.27 -18.59 30.36
C LYS A 32 -43.43 -19.70 29.33
N GLU A 33 -43.01 -20.91 29.69
CA GLU A 33 -42.93 -22.05 28.75
C GLU A 33 -43.98 -23.13 29.01
N ASN A 34 -44.31 -23.43 30.25
CA ASN A 34 -45.22 -24.53 30.61
C ASN A 34 -46.54 -24.01 31.14
N PHE A 35 -47.62 -24.63 30.67
CA PHE A 35 -48.98 -24.23 31.00
C PHE A 35 -49.84 -25.46 31.29
N GLU A 36 -50.40 -25.52 32.50
CA GLU A 36 -51.24 -26.62 32.96
C GLU A 36 -52.62 -26.09 33.33
N ILE A 37 -53.67 -26.76 32.83
CA ILE A 37 -55.07 -26.42 33.13
C ILE A 37 -55.73 -27.63 33.76
N SER A 38 -56.14 -27.50 35.02
CA SER A 38 -56.86 -28.53 35.76
C SER A 38 -58.37 -28.27 35.71
N TYR A 39 -59.15 -29.34 35.56
CA TYR A 39 -60.60 -29.29 35.38
C TYR A 39 -61.30 -30.48 36.06
N ILE A 40 -62.54 -30.25 36.47
CA ILE A 40 -63.36 -31.23 37.18
C ILE A 40 -64.74 -31.36 36.54
N GLY A 41 -65.28 -32.57 36.57
CA GLY A 41 -66.68 -32.85 36.24
C GLY A 41 -67.47 -33.02 37.54
N LEU A 42 -68.56 -32.28 37.70
CA LEU A 42 -69.39 -32.34 38.90
C LEU A 42 -70.38 -33.51 38.78
N SER A 43 -70.15 -34.59 39.54
CA SER A 43 -71.07 -35.74 39.62
C SER A 43 -71.11 -36.32 41.03
N PHE A 44 -72.33 -36.59 41.54
CA PHE A 44 -72.55 -37.08 42.90
C PHE A 44 -72.51 -38.61 43.04
N MET A 45 -72.57 -39.36 41.93
CA MET A 45 -72.76 -40.82 41.99
C MET A 45 -71.48 -41.61 41.70
N LEU A 46 -70.64 -41.20 40.74
CA LEU A 46 -69.42 -41.94 40.33
C LEU A 46 -68.37 -41.02 39.66
N PRO A 47 -67.61 -40.21 40.44
CA PRO A 47 -66.65 -39.24 39.89
C PRO A 47 -65.43 -39.86 39.16
N GLU A 48 -65.15 -41.15 39.35
CA GLU A 48 -64.04 -41.86 38.70
C GLU A 48 -64.36 -42.38 37.28
N GLN A 49 -65.63 -42.30 36.85
CA GLN A 49 -66.08 -42.79 35.54
C GLN A 49 -66.37 -41.67 34.54
N ILE A 50 -66.08 -40.41 34.90
CA ILE A 50 -66.23 -39.25 34.02
C ILE A 50 -65.08 -39.25 33.01
N ARG A 51 -65.43 -39.10 31.73
CA ARG A 51 -64.45 -38.90 30.66
C ARG A 51 -64.41 -37.45 30.23
N PHE A 52 -63.22 -36.96 29.91
CA PHE A 52 -62.99 -35.60 29.48
C PHE A 52 -62.41 -35.59 28.07
N ARG A 53 -62.71 -34.53 27.35
CA ARG A 53 -62.00 -34.13 26.14
C ARG A 53 -61.83 -32.63 26.13
N TYR A 54 -60.75 -32.17 25.54
CA TYR A 54 -60.45 -30.75 25.46
C TYR A 54 -59.97 -30.34 24.07
N LYS A 55 -60.04 -29.06 23.76
CA LYS A 55 -59.57 -28.47 22.51
C LYS A 55 -58.99 -27.08 22.82
N LEU A 56 -57.82 -26.76 22.26
CA LEU A 56 -57.25 -25.42 22.33
C LEU A 56 -57.38 -24.75 20.96
N GLU A 57 -58.46 -24.01 20.78
CA GLU A 57 -58.67 -23.20 19.56
C GLU A 57 -57.54 -22.18 19.44
N GLY A 58 -56.96 -22.07 18.23
CA GLY A 58 -55.74 -21.31 17.98
C GLY A 58 -54.48 -22.18 17.91
N LEU A 59 -54.49 -23.39 18.48
CA LEU A 59 -53.40 -24.37 18.35
C LEU A 59 -53.84 -25.64 17.61
N ASN A 60 -54.99 -26.21 17.96
CA ASN A 60 -55.53 -27.42 17.36
C ASN A 60 -57.02 -27.29 17.01
N GLU A 61 -57.41 -27.87 15.86
CA GLU A 61 -58.80 -27.82 15.37
C GLU A 61 -59.68 -28.98 15.89
N ASP A 62 -59.08 -30.10 16.28
CA ASP A 62 -59.79 -31.30 16.74
C ASP A 62 -59.82 -31.44 18.27
N TRP A 63 -60.83 -32.16 18.79
CA TRP A 63 -60.89 -32.53 20.20
C TRP A 63 -59.87 -33.60 20.56
N ILE A 64 -59.18 -33.41 21.68
CA ILE A 64 -58.24 -34.36 22.26
C ILE A 64 -58.97 -35.12 23.37
N GLU A 65 -59.09 -36.43 23.21
CA GLU A 65 -59.67 -37.33 24.22
C GLU A 65 -58.71 -37.48 25.40
N ALA A 66 -59.10 -36.98 26.57
CA ALA A 66 -58.28 -37.00 27.79
C ALA A 66 -58.59 -38.22 28.70
N GLY A 67 -59.62 -39.00 28.38
CA GLY A 67 -60.05 -40.12 29.20
C GLY A 67 -60.44 -39.63 30.59
N THR A 68 -59.91 -40.23 31.65
CA THR A 68 -60.16 -39.79 33.05
C THR A 68 -59.20 -38.72 33.54
N ARG A 69 -58.25 -38.27 32.71
CA ARG A 69 -57.27 -37.23 33.08
C ARG A 69 -57.97 -35.91 33.34
N ARG A 70 -57.54 -35.21 34.38
CA ARG A 70 -58.12 -33.94 34.85
C ARG A 70 -57.27 -32.71 34.55
N THR A 71 -56.14 -32.89 33.87
CA THR A 71 -55.19 -31.80 33.59
C THR A 71 -54.75 -31.87 32.13
N ALA A 72 -54.82 -30.74 31.44
CA ALA A 72 -54.23 -30.55 30.10
C ALA A 72 -52.90 -29.81 30.22
N TYR A 73 -51.91 -30.22 29.42
CA TYR A 73 -50.54 -29.70 29.47
C TYR A 73 -50.18 -29.13 28.10
N PHE A 74 -49.66 -27.90 28.10
CA PHE A 74 -49.19 -27.20 26.92
C PHE A 74 -47.78 -26.66 27.19
N SER A 75 -46.92 -26.75 26.18
CA SER A 75 -45.54 -26.25 26.24
C SER A 75 -45.28 -25.31 25.08
N SER A 76 -44.64 -24.18 25.36
CA SER A 76 -44.15 -23.18 24.39
C SER A 76 -45.24 -22.71 23.42
N LEU A 77 -46.38 -22.26 23.96
CA LEU A 77 -47.44 -21.65 23.14
C LEU A 77 -46.88 -20.39 22.44
N PRO A 78 -47.01 -20.28 21.10
CA PRO A 78 -46.64 -19.06 20.40
C PRO A 78 -47.45 -17.84 20.90
N PRO A 79 -46.96 -16.61 20.72
CA PRO A 79 -47.74 -15.41 20.99
C PRO A 79 -49.02 -15.39 20.15
N GLY A 80 -50.16 -15.18 20.79
CA GLY A 80 -51.47 -15.27 20.16
C GLY A 80 -52.61 -15.36 21.16
N GLU A 81 -53.83 -15.39 20.62
CA GLU A 81 -55.04 -15.63 21.40
C GLU A 81 -55.52 -17.06 21.18
N TYR A 82 -55.82 -17.74 22.29
CA TYR A 82 -56.29 -19.12 22.31
C TYR A 82 -57.55 -19.26 23.15
N ILE A 83 -58.40 -20.24 22.84
CA ILE A 83 -59.58 -20.58 23.64
C ILE A 83 -59.50 -22.06 24.03
N PHE A 84 -59.28 -22.32 25.31
CA PHE A 84 -59.35 -23.66 25.86
C PHE A 84 -60.80 -24.04 26.11
N ASN A 85 -61.23 -25.13 25.49
CA ASN A 85 -62.56 -25.71 25.67
C ASN A 85 -62.39 -27.09 26.31
N VAL A 86 -63.15 -27.40 27.36
CA VAL A 86 -63.22 -28.74 27.94
C VAL A 86 -64.67 -29.17 28.12
N THR A 87 -64.98 -30.42 27.82
CA THR A 87 -66.29 -31.02 28.09
C THR A 87 -66.11 -32.38 28.76
N ALA A 88 -67.15 -32.81 29.47
CA ALA A 88 -67.18 -34.05 30.22
C ALA A 88 -68.34 -34.94 29.73
N ALA A 89 -68.13 -36.25 29.74
CA ALA A 89 -69.13 -37.26 29.46
C ALA A 89 -69.41 -38.12 30.70
N ASN A 90 -70.68 -38.49 30.85
CA ASN A 90 -71.10 -39.48 31.85
C ASN A 90 -70.74 -40.91 31.40
N ARG A 91 -71.07 -41.90 32.25
CA ARG A 91 -70.83 -43.33 31.98
C ARG A 91 -71.44 -43.82 30.67
N ASP A 92 -72.55 -43.23 30.25
CA ASP A 92 -73.29 -43.64 29.05
C ASP A 92 -72.72 -42.98 27.77
N GLY A 93 -71.62 -42.23 27.90
CA GLY A 93 -70.94 -41.57 26.78
C GLY A 93 -71.65 -40.30 26.29
N VAL A 94 -72.60 -39.77 27.06
CA VAL A 94 -73.30 -38.53 26.72
C VAL A 94 -72.44 -37.36 27.18
N TRP A 95 -71.99 -36.55 26.21
CA TRP A 95 -71.18 -35.36 26.44
C TRP A 95 -72.04 -34.15 26.82
N ASN A 96 -71.53 -33.32 27.74
CA ASN A 96 -72.12 -32.03 28.02
C ASN A 96 -72.04 -31.11 26.78
N PRO A 97 -73.16 -30.59 26.27
CA PRO A 97 -73.17 -29.70 25.10
C PRO A 97 -72.53 -28.33 25.36
N GLU A 98 -72.43 -27.90 26.63
CA GLU A 98 -71.83 -26.62 27.01
C GLU A 98 -70.44 -26.85 27.62
N PRO A 99 -69.35 -26.65 26.85
CA PRO A 99 -68.00 -26.77 27.39
C PRO A 99 -67.66 -25.61 28.31
N ALA A 100 -66.85 -25.87 29.34
CA ALA A 100 -66.17 -24.79 30.07
C ALA A 100 -65.09 -24.18 29.18
N ARG A 101 -64.97 -22.85 29.22
CA ARG A 101 -64.08 -22.08 28.35
C ARG A 101 -63.14 -21.20 29.16
N LEU A 102 -61.89 -21.09 28.70
CA LEU A 102 -60.91 -20.15 29.22
C LEU A 102 -60.17 -19.49 28.06
N LYS A 103 -60.16 -18.16 28.02
CA LYS A 103 -59.37 -17.39 27.06
C LYS A 103 -57.91 -17.31 27.55
N ILE A 104 -56.96 -17.64 26.69
CA ILE A 104 -55.54 -17.58 26.98
C ILE A 104 -54.90 -16.60 26.01
N VAL A 105 -54.23 -15.57 26.52
CA VAL A 105 -53.55 -14.55 25.71
C VAL A 105 -52.06 -14.62 25.99
N VAL A 106 -51.29 -15.14 25.02
CA VAL A 106 -49.83 -15.19 25.11
C VAL A 106 -49.26 -13.91 24.52
N VAL A 107 -48.67 -13.07 25.37
CA VAL A 107 -48.17 -11.75 24.96
C VAL A 107 -46.83 -11.90 24.24
N PRO A 108 -46.60 -11.25 23.08
CA PRO A 108 -45.31 -11.33 22.38
C PRO A 108 -44.20 -10.63 23.17
N ALA A 109 -42.99 -11.18 23.10
CA ALA A 109 -41.81 -10.52 23.65
C ALA A 109 -41.53 -9.19 22.92
N PHE A 110 -40.90 -8.21 23.58
CA PHE A 110 -40.67 -6.90 22.97
C PHE A 110 -39.88 -6.99 21.64
N TRP A 111 -38.93 -7.93 21.50
CA TRP A 111 -38.16 -8.13 20.28
C TRP A 111 -38.95 -8.79 19.12
N GLN A 112 -40.10 -9.38 19.43
CA GLN A 112 -41.01 -9.95 18.42
C GLN A 112 -41.98 -8.89 17.87
N THR A 113 -42.07 -7.72 18.50
CA THR A 113 -42.95 -6.63 18.07
C THR A 113 -42.48 -5.98 16.76
N VAL A 114 -43.43 -5.48 15.96
CA VAL A 114 -43.13 -4.83 14.67
C VAL A 114 -42.26 -3.59 14.83
N TRP A 115 -42.57 -2.74 15.82
CA TRP A 115 -41.84 -1.48 16.03
C TRP A 115 -40.35 -1.74 16.34
N PHE A 116 -40.04 -2.76 17.14
CA PHE A 116 -38.67 -3.11 17.49
C PHE A 116 -37.88 -3.56 16.25
N ARG A 117 -38.48 -4.42 15.41
CA ARG A 117 -37.87 -4.87 14.16
C ARG A 117 -37.61 -3.71 13.20
N VAL A 118 -38.55 -2.77 13.10
CA VAL A 118 -38.38 -1.55 12.27
C VAL A 118 -37.22 -0.71 12.78
N LEU A 119 -37.12 -0.47 14.10
CA LEU A 119 -35.99 0.27 14.68
C LEU A 119 -34.65 -0.42 14.43
N LEU A 120 -34.61 -1.75 14.49
CA LEU A 120 -33.40 -2.52 14.21
C LEU A 120 -32.94 -2.31 12.75
N VAL A 121 -33.87 -2.39 11.79
CA VAL A 121 -33.58 -2.13 10.37
C VAL A 121 -33.13 -0.68 10.16
N LEU A 122 -33.79 0.29 10.77
CA LEU A 122 -33.40 1.71 10.67
C LEU A 122 -32.01 1.96 11.26
N GLY A 123 -31.70 1.38 12.42
CA GLY A 123 -30.37 1.46 13.03
C GLY A 123 -29.29 0.87 12.13
N PHE A 124 -29.57 -0.26 11.49
CA PHE A 124 -28.66 -0.88 10.53
C PHE A 124 -28.42 0.00 9.30
N VAL A 125 -29.48 0.58 8.71
CA VAL A 125 -29.36 1.52 7.58
C VAL A 125 -28.59 2.78 7.97
N ALA A 126 -28.86 3.35 9.14
CA ALA A 126 -28.15 4.51 9.66
C ALA A 126 -26.67 4.21 9.90
N MET A 127 -26.34 3.02 10.41
CA MET A 127 -24.97 2.55 10.58
C MET A 127 -24.25 2.44 9.23
N LEU A 128 -24.88 1.82 8.23
CA LEU A 128 -24.31 1.74 6.88
C LEU A 128 -24.10 3.12 6.26
N PHE A 129 -25.07 4.04 6.41
CA PHE A 129 -24.95 5.41 5.93
C PHE A 129 -23.82 6.18 6.63
N PHE A 130 -23.67 6.00 7.95
CA PHE A 130 -22.57 6.60 8.71
C PHE A 130 -21.21 6.05 8.26
N LEU A 131 -21.08 4.74 8.04
CA LEU A 131 -19.86 4.13 7.52
C LEU A 131 -19.55 4.60 6.10
N TYR A 132 -20.56 4.72 5.24
CA TYR A 132 -20.43 5.21 3.87
C TYR A 132 -19.91 6.66 3.85
N THR A 133 -20.53 7.56 4.60
CA THR A 133 -20.10 8.97 4.67
C THR A 133 -18.68 9.11 5.22
N ARG A 134 -18.33 8.34 6.26
CA ARG A 134 -16.95 8.26 6.78
C ARG A 134 -15.95 7.78 5.73
N ARG A 135 -16.30 6.75 4.95
CA ARG A 135 -15.46 6.21 3.89
C ARG A 135 -15.22 7.23 2.78
N VAL A 136 -16.27 7.92 2.33
CA VAL A 136 -16.17 8.95 1.28
C VAL A 136 -15.28 10.10 1.74
N SER A 137 -15.51 10.66 2.93
CA SER A 137 -14.67 11.75 3.45
C SER A 137 -13.20 11.34 3.66
N ALA A 138 -12.94 10.08 4.04
CA ALA A 138 -11.57 9.57 4.15
C ALA A 138 -10.89 9.49 2.77
N LEU A 139 -11.61 9.02 1.74
CA LEU A 139 -11.10 8.95 0.37
C LEU A 139 -10.82 10.34 -0.21
N GLU A 140 -11.70 11.32 0.04
CA GLU A 140 -11.50 12.70 -0.41
C GLU A 140 -10.24 13.33 0.22
N ARG A 141 -10.03 13.13 1.52
CA ARG A 141 -8.82 13.61 2.21
C ARG A 141 -7.56 12.98 1.65
N ALA A 142 -7.56 11.67 1.43
CA ALA A 142 -6.42 10.97 0.85
C ALA A 142 -6.10 11.49 -0.56
N ASN A 143 -7.12 11.68 -1.40
CA ASN A 143 -6.96 12.27 -2.74
C ASN A 143 -6.42 13.71 -2.69
N ALA A 144 -6.93 14.53 -1.76
CA ALA A 144 -6.47 15.92 -1.60
C ALA A 144 -4.99 15.97 -1.19
N THR A 145 -4.57 15.15 -0.22
CA THR A 145 -3.17 15.06 0.21
C THR A 145 -2.27 14.57 -0.92
N GLN A 146 -2.69 13.56 -1.69
CA GLN A 146 -1.93 13.08 -2.84
C GLN A 146 -1.76 14.17 -3.91
N LYS A 147 -2.83 14.90 -4.25
CA LYS A 147 -2.77 16.01 -5.21
C LYS A 147 -1.87 17.15 -4.72
N ALA A 148 -1.93 17.50 -3.43
CA ALA A 148 -1.08 18.53 -2.84
C ALA A 148 0.40 18.13 -2.91
N PHE A 149 0.73 16.88 -2.56
CA PHE A 149 2.08 16.35 -2.65
C PHE A 149 2.61 16.37 -4.10
N SER A 150 1.83 15.88 -5.07
CA SER A 150 2.22 15.92 -6.48
C SER A 150 2.44 17.34 -6.99
N LYS A 151 1.60 18.30 -6.57
CA LYS A 151 1.76 19.71 -6.91
C LYS A 151 3.05 20.29 -6.34
N GLN A 152 3.33 20.04 -5.06
CA GLN A 152 4.57 20.49 -4.42
C GLN A 152 5.82 19.89 -5.07
N LEU A 153 5.76 18.62 -5.46
CA LEU A 153 6.84 17.95 -6.19
C LEU A 153 7.09 18.61 -7.56
N LEU A 154 6.02 18.88 -8.32
CA LEU A 154 6.11 19.57 -9.61
C LEU A 154 6.67 20.99 -9.46
N GLU A 155 6.18 21.77 -8.49
CA GLU A 155 6.68 23.11 -8.21
C GLU A 155 8.16 23.08 -7.82
N SER A 156 8.57 22.10 -6.99
CA SER A 156 9.98 21.92 -6.65
C SER A 156 10.84 21.58 -7.86
N GLN A 157 10.35 20.72 -8.77
CA GLN A 157 11.07 20.39 -10.00
C GLN A 157 11.17 21.58 -10.96
N GLU A 158 10.10 22.37 -11.11
CA GLU A 158 10.11 23.57 -11.94
C GLU A 158 11.04 24.64 -11.38
N ASN A 159 11.03 24.86 -10.07
CA ASN A 159 11.93 25.79 -9.40
C ASN A 159 13.39 25.37 -9.58
N GLU A 160 13.69 24.09 -9.45
CA GLU A 160 15.04 23.56 -9.66
C GLU A 160 15.49 23.73 -11.12
N ARG A 161 14.61 23.44 -12.09
CA ARG A 161 14.91 23.70 -13.52
C ARG A 161 15.17 25.18 -13.80
N LYS A 162 14.37 26.09 -13.21
CA LYS A 162 14.59 27.54 -13.34
C LYS A 162 15.91 27.98 -12.72
N ARG A 163 16.24 27.44 -11.54
CA ARG A 163 17.51 27.70 -10.85
C ARG A 163 18.69 27.28 -11.72
N ILE A 164 18.68 26.04 -12.22
CA ILE A 164 19.71 25.50 -13.12
C ILE A 164 19.82 26.34 -14.40
N ALA A 165 18.70 26.70 -15.02
CA ALA A 165 18.71 27.50 -16.24
C ALA A 165 19.31 28.90 -16.01
N ALA A 166 19.01 29.54 -14.88
CA ALA A 166 19.60 30.81 -14.51
C ALA A 166 21.11 30.68 -14.25
N GLU A 167 21.53 29.69 -13.46
CA GLU A 167 22.94 29.42 -13.15
C GLU A 167 23.77 29.12 -14.41
N LEU A 168 23.23 28.30 -15.33
CA LEU A 168 23.83 28.04 -16.64
C LEU A 168 23.91 29.30 -17.50
N HIS A 169 22.83 30.09 -17.56
CA HIS A 169 22.79 31.30 -18.39
C HIS A 169 23.78 32.35 -17.91
N ASP A 170 23.88 32.56 -16.60
CA ASP A 170 24.77 33.55 -16.01
C ASP A 170 26.24 33.17 -16.18
N SER A 171 26.60 31.92 -15.86
CA SER A 171 27.97 31.38 -16.07
C SER A 171 28.36 31.46 -17.56
N LEU A 172 27.52 30.95 -18.46
CA LEU A 172 27.82 30.93 -19.89
C LEU A 172 27.94 32.35 -20.46
N SER A 173 27.05 33.27 -20.07
CA SER A 173 27.06 34.65 -20.57
C SER A 173 28.32 35.40 -20.14
N GLN A 174 28.75 35.24 -18.89
CA GLN A 174 29.98 35.87 -18.39
C GLN A 174 31.21 35.35 -19.15
N ASN A 175 31.33 34.04 -19.29
CA ASN A 175 32.43 33.41 -20.01
C ASN A 175 32.48 33.80 -21.50
N LEU A 176 31.33 33.83 -22.18
CA LEU A 176 31.27 34.27 -23.58
C LEU A 176 31.67 35.74 -23.76
N VAL A 177 31.38 36.61 -22.81
CA VAL A 177 31.83 38.02 -22.84
C VAL A 177 33.35 38.11 -22.70
N VAL A 178 33.94 37.34 -21.78
CA VAL A 178 35.40 37.27 -21.61
C VAL A 178 36.07 36.79 -22.90
N ILE A 179 35.60 35.66 -23.44
CA ILE A 179 36.12 35.10 -24.70
C ILE A 179 36.00 36.12 -25.84
N LYS A 180 34.83 36.75 -26.01
CA LYS A 180 34.60 37.76 -27.06
C LYS A 180 35.58 38.94 -26.93
N ASN A 181 35.81 39.44 -25.72
CA ASN A 181 36.71 40.56 -25.49
C ASN A 181 38.17 40.19 -25.79
N ARG A 182 38.62 39.01 -25.36
CA ARG A 182 39.98 38.53 -25.65
C ARG A 182 40.20 38.30 -27.16
N VAL A 183 39.20 37.79 -27.89
CA VAL A 183 39.23 37.72 -29.36
C VAL A 183 39.38 39.11 -29.99
N LEU A 184 38.66 40.12 -29.50
CA LEU A 184 38.80 41.49 -30.01
C LEU A 184 40.18 42.09 -29.74
N LEU A 185 40.79 41.77 -28.60
CA LEU A 185 42.16 42.18 -28.26
C LEU A 185 43.19 41.49 -29.16
N ALA A 186 43.10 40.17 -29.32
CA ALA A 186 43.95 39.40 -30.23
C ALA A 186 43.90 39.95 -31.67
N ARG A 187 42.71 40.34 -32.15
CA ARG A 187 42.54 40.96 -33.48
C ARG A 187 43.24 42.31 -33.61
N ARG A 188 43.40 43.07 -32.53
CA ARG A 188 44.10 44.38 -32.54
C ARG A 188 45.61 44.23 -32.46
N THR A 189 46.10 43.14 -31.88
CA THR A 189 47.55 42.86 -31.74
C THR A 189 48.11 41.96 -32.82
N ILE A 190 47.35 41.67 -33.88
CA ILE A 190 47.68 40.70 -34.95
C ILE A 190 49.04 40.91 -35.62
N GLU A 191 49.53 42.16 -35.66
CA GLU A 191 50.85 42.50 -36.20
C GLU A 191 52.00 42.14 -35.26
N ASN A 192 51.72 41.97 -33.96
CA ASN A 192 52.64 41.49 -32.94
C ASN A 192 52.32 40.01 -32.63
N LYS A 193 53.10 39.13 -33.25
CA LYS A 193 52.89 37.68 -33.19
C LYS A 193 52.94 37.12 -31.76
N GLU A 194 53.87 37.59 -30.92
CA GLU A 194 53.98 37.18 -29.51
C GLU A 194 52.74 37.57 -28.69
N LYS A 195 52.31 38.84 -28.77
CA LYS A 195 51.09 39.28 -28.08
C LYS A 195 49.82 38.62 -28.61
N THR A 196 49.80 38.23 -29.88
CA THR A 196 48.67 37.51 -30.46
C THR A 196 48.59 36.09 -29.91
N VAL A 197 49.72 35.39 -29.80
CA VAL A 197 49.79 34.05 -29.19
C VAL A 197 49.37 34.11 -27.72
N GLU A 198 49.88 35.07 -26.95
CA GLU A 198 49.48 35.28 -25.55
C GLU A 198 47.96 35.45 -25.39
N GLN A 199 47.33 36.27 -26.24
CA GLN A 199 45.87 36.45 -26.20
C GLN A 199 45.09 35.19 -26.61
N LEU A 200 45.63 34.37 -27.53
CA LEU A 200 45.02 33.09 -27.91
C LEU A 200 45.09 32.07 -26.76
N ASP A 201 46.21 32.02 -26.03
CA ASP A 201 46.37 31.15 -24.85
C ASP A 201 45.39 31.56 -23.74
N GLU A 202 45.22 32.87 -23.51
CA GLU A 202 44.24 33.37 -22.55
C GLU A 202 42.79 33.08 -22.97
N ILE A 203 42.48 33.08 -24.28
CA ILE A 203 41.17 32.64 -24.80
C ILE A 203 40.95 31.16 -24.52
N SER A 204 41.98 30.33 -24.74
CA SER A 204 41.91 28.89 -24.44
C SER A 204 41.62 28.68 -22.96
N SER A 205 42.38 29.34 -22.07
CA SER A 205 42.19 29.23 -20.62
C SER A 205 40.79 29.67 -20.17
N ALA A 206 40.28 30.79 -20.69
CA ALA A 206 38.91 31.25 -20.37
C ALA A 206 37.83 30.30 -20.92
N THR A 207 38.12 29.60 -22.01
CA THR A 207 37.22 28.57 -22.57
C THR A 207 37.23 27.31 -21.70
N ASP A 208 38.40 26.91 -21.21
CA ASP A 208 38.54 25.77 -20.30
C ASP A 208 37.81 26.01 -18.96
N GLU A 209 37.94 27.21 -18.38
CA GLU A 209 37.20 27.62 -17.18
C GLU A 209 35.68 27.53 -17.40
N ALA A 210 35.20 28.01 -18.54
CA ALA A 210 33.78 27.94 -18.90
C ALA A 210 33.27 26.51 -19.08
N ILE A 211 34.09 25.64 -19.68
CA ILE A 211 33.79 24.22 -19.84
C ILE A 211 33.73 23.54 -18.48
N ASP A 212 34.64 23.86 -17.58
CA ASP A 212 34.68 23.27 -16.24
C ASP A 212 33.47 23.72 -15.38
N GLU A 213 33.05 24.99 -15.46
CA GLU A 213 31.88 25.52 -14.74
C GLU A 213 30.56 24.90 -15.26
N VAL A 214 30.40 24.78 -16.59
CA VAL A 214 29.26 24.07 -17.20
C VAL A 214 29.29 22.57 -16.85
N SER A 215 30.48 21.99 -16.78
CA SER A 215 30.66 20.58 -16.41
C SER A 215 30.32 20.33 -14.95
N GLU A 216 30.61 21.27 -14.04
CA GLU A 216 30.24 21.23 -12.63
C GLU A 216 28.72 21.34 -12.42
N ILE A 217 28.06 22.28 -13.09
CA ILE A 217 26.58 22.40 -13.07
C ILE A 217 25.95 21.13 -13.66
N SER A 218 26.51 20.61 -14.74
CA SER A 218 26.11 19.32 -15.33
C SER A 218 26.45 18.11 -14.46
N TYR A 219 27.35 18.26 -13.48
CA TYR A 219 27.75 17.21 -12.57
C TYR A 219 26.65 16.87 -11.58
N ASN A 220 25.94 17.90 -11.10
CA ASN A 220 24.76 17.78 -10.25
C ASN A 220 23.54 17.21 -10.99
N LEU A 221 23.62 17.08 -12.32
CA LEU A 221 22.55 16.53 -13.15
C LEU A 221 22.83 15.07 -13.53
N ARG A 222 21.78 14.24 -13.54
CA ARG A 222 21.87 12.87 -14.03
C ARG A 222 22.17 12.88 -15.54
N PRO A 223 23.17 12.13 -16.04
CA PRO A 223 23.50 12.11 -17.47
C PRO A 223 22.34 11.57 -18.31
N TYR A 224 21.78 12.38 -19.21
CA TYR A 224 20.65 12.00 -20.07
C TYR A 224 20.91 10.77 -20.96
N GLN A 225 22.18 10.54 -21.36
CA GLN A 225 22.55 9.36 -22.14
C GLN A 225 22.40 8.06 -21.34
N LEU A 226 22.55 8.13 -20.00
CA LEU A 226 22.34 7.00 -19.10
C LEU A 226 20.86 6.57 -19.13
N ASP A 227 19.92 7.53 -19.12
CA ASP A 227 18.48 7.28 -19.22
C ASP A 227 18.05 6.61 -20.53
N LYS A 228 18.65 7.02 -21.66
CA LYS A 228 18.23 6.55 -22.99
C LYS A 228 18.92 5.26 -23.45
N LEU A 229 20.18 5.08 -23.09
CA LEU A 229 21.03 4.06 -23.70
C LEU A 229 21.45 2.96 -22.71
N GLY A 230 21.37 3.22 -21.41
CA GLY A 230 21.98 2.39 -20.38
C GLY A 230 23.50 2.63 -20.27
N LEU A 231 24.08 2.18 -19.14
CA LEU A 231 25.47 2.47 -18.74
C LEU A 231 26.51 2.12 -19.81
N SER A 232 26.52 0.87 -20.30
CA SER A 232 27.53 0.41 -21.25
C SER A 232 27.54 1.24 -22.53
N LYS A 233 26.36 1.50 -23.12
CA LYS A 233 26.25 2.27 -24.37
C LYS A 233 26.55 3.76 -24.16
N ALA A 234 26.20 4.31 -23.00
CA ALA A 234 26.54 5.69 -22.66
C ALA A 234 28.07 5.87 -22.60
N ILE A 235 28.81 4.94 -21.99
CA ILE A 235 30.27 4.98 -21.92
C ILE A 235 30.88 4.86 -23.33
N VAL A 236 30.45 3.89 -24.14
CA VAL A 236 30.94 3.75 -25.53
C VAL A 236 30.70 5.04 -26.33
N SER A 237 29.51 5.64 -26.19
CA SER A 237 29.19 6.91 -26.87
C SER A 237 30.10 8.05 -26.42
N MET A 238 30.46 8.12 -25.13
CA MET A 238 31.37 9.12 -24.60
C MET A 238 32.78 8.94 -25.17
N LEU A 239 33.31 7.71 -25.16
CA LEU A 239 34.65 7.39 -25.68
C LEU A 239 34.79 7.74 -27.17
N ASN A 240 33.78 7.42 -27.98
CA ASN A 240 33.78 7.76 -29.41
C ASN A 240 33.83 9.28 -29.66
N LYS A 241 33.06 10.07 -28.88
CA LYS A 241 33.07 11.53 -28.97
C LYS A 241 34.44 12.10 -28.59
N VAL A 242 35.00 11.61 -27.49
CA VAL A 242 36.31 12.05 -26.98
C VAL A 242 37.44 11.69 -27.94
N SER A 243 37.45 10.47 -28.49
CA SER A 243 38.49 10.04 -29.44
C SER A 243 38.51 10.93 -30.68
N THR A 244 37.32 11.28 -31.19
CA THR A 244 37.18 12.19 -32.35
C THR A 244 37.69 13.61 -32.04
N ALA A 245 37.45 14.11 -30.82
CA ALA A 245 37.77 15.48 -30.44
C ALA A 245 39.24 15.68 -30.00
N SER A 246 39.84 14.69 -29.33
CA SER A 246 41.18 14.77 -28.75
C SER A 246 42.30 14.23 -29.66
N GLY A 247 41.96 13.40 -30.65
CA GLY A 247 42.95 12.70 -31.48
C GLY A 247 43.60 11.49 -30.80
N ILE A 248 43.21 11.15 -29.57
CA ILE A 248 43.66 9.95 -28.84
C ILE A 248 42.85 8.73 -29.32
N GLU A 249 43.53 7.61 -29.60
CA GLU A 249 42.88 6.35 -29.95
C GLU A 249 42.34 5.65 -28.69
N PHE A 250 41.02 5.58 -28.53
CA PHE A 250 40.38 4.87 -27.42
C PHE A 250 39.90 3.49 -27.85
N ALA A 251 40.46 2.44 -27.25
CA ALA A 251 39.95 1.08 -27.34
C ALA A 251 38.93 0.83 -26.22
N ALA A 252 37.79 0.22 -26.54
CA ALA A 252 36.72 -0.06 -25.58
C ALA A 252 36.30 -1.54 -25.63
N GLU A 253 36.36 -2.21 -24.49
CA GLU A 253 35.91 -3.59 -24.30
C GLU A 253 34.96 -3.62 -23.11
N ILE A 254 33.65 -3.52 -23.38
CA ILE A 254 32.64 -3.24 -22.35
C ILE A 254 31.52 -4.27 -22.44
N ASP A 255 31.39 -5.08 -21.40
CA ASP A 255 30.27 -5.99 -21.24
C ASP A 255 28.94 -5.27 -21.06
N ASN A 256 27.85 -5.97 -21.34
CA ASN A 256 26.51 -5.43 -21.12
C ASN A 256 26.18 -5.39 -19.63
N LEU A 257 26.08 -4.18 -19.08
CA LEU A 257 25.81 -3.92 -17.67
C LEU A 257 24.33 -3.65 -17.37
N ASN A 258 23.44 -3.71 -18.36
CA ASN A 258 22.02 -3.40 -18.15
C ASN A 258 21.41 -4.23 -17.01
N GLY A 259 20.80 -3.53 -16.04
CA GLY A 259 20.16 -4.15 -14.87
C GLY A 259 21.14 -4.75 -13.84
N THR A 260 22.45 -4.54 -14.00
CA THR A 260 23.48 -5.07 -13.09
C THR A 260 23.58 -4.23 -11.80
N PHE A 261 23.31 -2.93 -11.90
CA PHE A 261 23.50 -1.96 -10.83
C PHE A 261 22.21 -1.20 -10.54
N ALA A 262 22.09 -0.69 -9.31
CA ALA A 262 21.06 0.29 -8.99
C ALA A 262 21.31 1.60 -9.76
N PRO A 263 20.28 2.41 -10.07
CA PRO A 263 20.43 3.64 -10.85
C PRO A 263 21.46 4.62 -10.29
N GLU A 264 21.62 4.73 -8.97
CA GLU A 264 22.64 5.58 -8.33
C GLU A 264 24.05 5.03 -8.54
N SER A 265 24.22 3.70 -8.47
CA SER A 265 25.50 3.04 -8.75
C SER A 265 25.91 3.21 -10.20
N GLU A 266 24.97 3.14 -11.16
CA GLU A 266 25.24 3.40 -12.58
C GLU A 266 25.76 4.82 -12.81
N ILE A 267 25.19 5.83 -12.13
CA ILE A 267 25.68 7.22 -12.21
C ILE A 267 27.12 7.29 -11.69
N ASN A 268 27.39 6.72 -10.53
CA ASN A 268 28.73 6.77 -9.93
C ASN A 268 29.78 6.09 -10.82
N ILE A 269 29.46 4.95 -11.41
CA ILE A 269 30.35 4.26 -12.36
C ILE A 269 30.60 5.13 -13.60
N TYR A 270 29.53 5.67 -14.20
CA TYR A 270 29.66 6.55 -15.38
C TYR A 270 30.58 7.74 -15.07
N ARG A 271 30.42 8.35 -13.89
CA ARG A 271 31.23 9.50 -13.45
C ARG A 271 32.69 9.14 -13.20
N ILE A 272 32.99 7.95 -12.66
CA ILE A 272 34.37 7.47 -12.50
C ILE A 272 35.05 7.32 -13.87
N VAL A 273 34.35 6.72 -14.84
CA VAL A 273 34.90 6.56 -16.19
C VAL A 273 35.09 7.91 -16.87
N GLN A 274 34.11 8.82 -16.74
CA GLN A 274 34.18 10.17 -17.28
C GLN A 274 35.38 10.94 -16.73
N GLU A 275 35.57 10.94 -15.40
CA GLU A 275 36.68 11.64 -14.75
C GLU A 275 38.03 11.07 -15.17
N SER A 276 38.13 9.74 -15.27
CA SER A 276 39.36 9.07 -15.71
C SER A 276 39.71 9.42 -17.15
N VAL A 277 38.72 9.44 -18.05
CA VAL A 277 38.90 9.86 -19.44
C VAL A 277 39.30 11.34 -19.53
N ASN A 278 38.69 12.21 -18.72
CA ASN A 278 39.05 13.62 -18.68
C ASN A 278 40.50 13.84 -18.22
N ASN A 279 40.94 13.10 -17.20
CA ASN A 279 42.32 13.11 -16.72
C ASN A 279 43.31 12.69 -17.83
N ILE A 280 42.96 11.68 -18.62
CA ILE A 280 43.78 11.27 -19.77
C ILE A 280 43.91 12.43 -20.76
N ILE A 281 42.79 13.06 -21.16
CA ILE A 281 42.82 14.16 -22.14
C ILE A 281 43.64 15.35 -21.62
N LYS A 282 43.39 15.78 -20.37
CA LYS A 282 43.99 17.00 -19.82
C LYS A 282 45.45 16.83 -19.41
N HIS A 283 45.87 15.63 -19.00
CA HIS A 283 47.13 15.47 -18.27
C HIS A 283 48.07 14.40 -18.82
N SER A 284 47.64 13.46 -19.68
CA SER A 284 48.48 12.32 -20.02
C SER A 284 49.45 12.55 -21.18
N GLU A 285 49.13 13.43 -22.14
CA GLU A 285 49.81 13.48 -23.45
C GLU A 285 49.84 12.10 -24.16
N ALA A 286 48.88 11.22 -23.85
CA ALA A 286 48.78 9.88 -24.40
C ALA A 286 48.39 9.90 -25.89
N THR A 287 48.83 8.89 -26.62
CA THR A 287 48.38 8.62 -27.99
C THR A 287 47.31 7.53 -28.03
N LYS A 288 47.27 6.66 -27.01
CA LYS A 288 46.35 5.53 -26.91
C LYS A 288 45.84 5.37 -25.48
N ALA A 289 44.58 4.99 -25.36
CA ALA A 289 43.95 4.62 -24.10
C ALA A 289 43.03 3.41 -24.26
N LYS A 290 42.86 2.61 -23.21
CA LYS A 290 41.94 1.47 -23.17
C LYS A 290 40.98 1.61 -21.99
N VAL A 291 39.69 1.38 -22.25
CA VAL A 291 38.64 1.20 -21.23
C VAL A 291 38.09 -0.21 -21.34
N GLU A 292 38.25 -0.99 -20.28
CA GLU A 292 37.81 -2.36 -20.18
C GLU A 292 36.85 -2.51 -19.00
N ILE A 293 35.66 -3.03 -19.25
CA ILE A 293 34.65 -3.28 -18.23
C ILE A 293 34.12 -4.69 -18.40
N LEU A 294 34.54 -5.57 -17.50
CA LEU A 294 34.23 -6.99 -17.54
C LEU A 294 33.28 -7.36 -16.40
N LYS A 295 32.22 -8.08 -16.73
CA LYS A 295 31.22 -8.56 -15.78
C LYS A 295 31.42 -10.06 -15.56
N THR A 296 31.63 -10.43 -14.30
CA THR A 296 31.57 -11.82 -13.83
C THR A 296 30.27 -12.05 -13.05
N GLU A 297 30.04 -13.28 -12.57
CA GLU A 297 28.88 -13.59 -11.73
C GLU A 297 28.88 -12.83 -10.40
N ASN A 298 30.07 -12.58 -9.83
CA ASN A 298 30.22 -12.05 -8.46
C ASN A 298 30.77 -10.62 -8.40
N ALA A 299 31.31 -10.09 -9.50
CA ALA A 299 31.93 -8.79 -9.52
C ALA A 299 31.96 -8.18 -10.93
N VAL A 300 32.06 -6.85 -10.97
CA VAL A 300 32.40 -6.10 -12.18
C VAL A 300 33.76 -5.46 -11.98
N SER A 301 34.65 -5.70 -12.93
CA SER A 301 35.97 -5.09 -13.00
C SER A 301 35.96 -3.99 -14.05
N ILE A 302 36.46 -2.81 -13.68
CA ILE A 302 36.62 -1.65 -14.54
C ILE A 302 38.09 -1.27 -14.52
N VAL A 303 38.71 -1.28 -15.71
CA VAL A 303 40.12 -0.95 -15.92
C VAL A 303 40.21 0.14 -16.97
N ILE A 304 40.86 1.24 -16.62
CA ILE A 304 41.08 2.39 -17.51
C ILE A 304 42.57 2.65 -17.55
N SER A 305 43.16 2.65 -18.74
CA SER A 305 44.61 2.78 -18.92
C SER A 305 44.98 3.70 -20.07
N ASP A 306 46.12 4.37 -19.95
CA ASP A 306 46.72 5.20 -21.00
C ASP A 306 48.23 4.96 -21.14
N ASN A 307 48.78 5.32 -22.29
CA ASN A 307 50.23 5.24 -22.58
C ASN A 307 50.97 6.58 -22.44
N GLY A 308 50.42 7.50 -21.64
CA GLY A 308 50.95 8.85 -21.50
C GLY A 308 52.16 8.95 -20.57
N LYS A 309 52.48 10.18 -20.18
CA LYS A 309 53.66 10.51 -19.36
C LYS A 309 53.59 9.98 -17.92
N GLY A 310 52.44 9.52 -17.45
CA GLY A 310 52.22 9.08 -16.07
C GLY A 310 52.62 10.14 -15.03
N PHE A 311 52.58 9.76 -13.75
CA PHE A 311 52.99 10.62 -12.64
C PHE A 311 53.50 9.78 -11.47
N ASN A 312 54.19 10.43 -10.53
CA ASN A 312 54.65 9.74 -9.32
C ASN A 312 53.48 9.56 -8.34
N ALA A 313 52.95 8.35 -8.26
CA ALA A 313 51.88 7.97 -7.35
C ALA A 313 52.45 7.56 -5.97
N GLU A 314 53.15 8.46 -5.27
CA GLU A 314 53.51 8.17 -3.87
C GLU A 314 52.28 8.22 -2.97
N PRO A 315 52.15 7.30 -2.00
CA PRO A 315 51.02 7.26 -1.09
C PRO A 315 51.14 8.41 -0.08
N ALA A 316 50.21 9.37 -0.16
CA ALA A 316 49.97 10.45 0.80
C ALA A 316 50.70 11.80 0.62
N SER A 317 50.86 12.31 -0.60
CA SER A 317 51.02 13.76 -0.77
C SER A 317 49.65 14.45 -0.82
N LYS A 318 49.50 15.55 -0.05
CA LYS A 318 48.35 16.49 -0.05
C LYS A 318 48.11 17.20 -1.41
N SER A 319 48.72 16.72 -2.49
CA SER A 319 48.69 17.30 -3.83
C SER A 319 47.95 16.42 -4.85
N SER A 320 47.17 15.44 -4.39
CA SER A 320 46.28 14.67 -5.29
C SER A 320 45.15 15.60 -5.75
N GLY A 321 45.08 15.91 -7.05
CA GLY A 321 44.06 16.79 -7.61
C GLY A 321 42.63 16.32 -7.30
N PHE A 322 41.68 17.25 -7.29
CA PHE A 322 40.28 17.00 -6.92
C PHE A 322 39.64 15.81 -7.67
N GLY A 323 40.06 15.54 -8.91
CA GLY A 323 39.58 14.41 -9.71
C GLY A 323 39.88 13.02 -9.11
N LEU A 324 41.09 12.80 -8.58
CA LEU A 324 41.46 11.51 -7.96
C LEU A 324 40.73 11.27 -6.64
N ILE A 325 40.51 12.35 -5.86
CA ILE A 325 39.72 12.32 -4.62
C ILE A 325 38.28 11.91 -4.95
N GLY A 326 37.69 12.51 -5.98
CA GLY A 326 36.34 12.20 -6.42
C GLY A 326 36.18 10.75 -6.91
N ILE A 327 37.16 10.19 -7.61
CA ILE A 327 37.11 8.77 -8.02
C ILE A 327 37.16 7.85 -6.79
N ALA A 328 38.06 8.13 -5.84
CA ALA A 328 38.21 7.34 -4.62
C ALA A 328 36.95 7.36 -3.74
N GLU A 329 36.30 8.52 -3.60
CA GLU A 329 35.06 8.66 -2.84
C GLU A 329 33.92 7.87 -3.48
N ARG A 330 33.74 7.95 -4.81
CA ARG A 330 32.70 7.19 -5.53
C ARG A 330 32.95 5.70 -5.50
N ALA A 331 34.20 5.26 -5.61
CA ALA A 331 34.57 3.86 -5.43
C ALA A 331 34.15 3.35 -4.04
N ARG A 332 34.33 4.17 -3.00
CA ARG A 332 33.90 3.86 -1.63
C ARG A 332 32.38 3.81 -1.50
N ILE A 333 31.64 4.73 -2.10
CA ILE A 333 30.16 4.73 -2.14
C ILE A 333 29.64 3.45 -2.79
N LEU A 334 30.31 2.98 -3.84
CA LEU A 334 29.98 1.72 -4.53
C LEU A 334 30.35 0.47 -3.73
N GLY A 335 31.00 0.60 -2.56
CA GLY A 335 31.50 -0.53 -1.78
C GLY A 335 32.62 -1.31 -2.49
N GLY A 336 33.24 -0.71 -3.52
CA GLY A 336 34.25 -1.34 -4.35
C GLY A 336 35.68 -1.13 -3.84
N LYS A 337 36.59 -1.99 -4.29
CA LYS A 337 38.04 -1.80 -4.13
C LYS A 337 38.56 -1.01 -5.32
N TYR A 338 39.44 -0.05 -5.07
CA TYR A 338 40.09 0.72 -6.13
C TYR A 338 41.60 0.73 -5.94
N GLN A 339 42.33 0.81 -7.06
CA GLN A 339 43.77 0.95 -7.08
C GLN A 339 44.19 1.86 -8.24
N PHE A 340 45.11 2.77 -7.95
CA PHE A 340 45.77 3.59 -8.95
C PHE A 340 47.21 3.15 -9.09
N GLN A 341 47.66 2.98 -10.33
CA GLN A 341 49.04 2.68 -10.66
C GLN A 341 49.49 3.69 -11.70
N SER A 342 50.52 4.47 -11.40
CA SER A 342 51.12 5.41 -12.35
C SER A 342 52.62 5.47 -12.11
N MET A 343 53.39 5.56 -13.19
CA MET A 343 54.82 5.75 -13.14
C MET A 343 55.23 6.79 -14.19
N PRO A 344 56.16 7.71 -13.87
CA PRO A 344 56.68 8.64 -14.87
C PRO A 344 57.21 7.90 -16.11
N GLY A 345 56.71 8.27 -17.29
CA GLY A 345 56.98 7.65 -18.60
C GLY A 345 56.26 6.32 -18.87
N GLY A 346 55.47 5.79 -17.93
CA GLY A 346 54.82 4.48 -18.00
C GLY A 346 53.30 4.50 -18.12
N GLY A 347 52.68 5.68 -18.28
CA GLY A 347 51.23 5.84 -18.32
C GLY A 347 50.54 5.74 -16.96
N THR A 348 49.21 5.68 -16.98
CA THR A 348 48.38 5.51 -15.78
C THR A 348 47.38 4.38 -15.97
N ILE A 349 47.10 3.64 -14.89
CA ILE A 349 46.09 2.59 -14.80
C ILE A 349 45.21 2.86 -13.58
N VAL A 350 43.90 2.90 -13.81
CA VAL A 350 42.86 2.97 -12.79
C VAL A 350 42.10 1.65 -12.79
N ASN A 351 42.18 0.94 -11.67
CA ASN A 351 41.48 -0.33 -11.46
C ASN A 351 40.39 -0.14 -10.40
N LEU A 352 39.17 -0.57 -10.73
CA LEU A 352 38.03 -0.59 -9.82
C LEU A 352 37.35 -1.96 -9.89
N GLU A 353 37.12 -2.56 -8.73
CA GLU A 353 36.42 -3.83 -8.58
C GLU A 353 35.19 -3.62 -7.69
N ILE A 354 34.00 -3.91 -8.22
CA ILE A 354 32.73 -3.76 -7.52
C ILE A 354 32.11 -5.14 -7.35
N VAL A 355 31.92 -5.57 -6.10
CA VAL A 355 31.28 -6.85 -5.79
C VAL A 355 29.78 -6.73 -6.05
N LEU A 356 29.22 -7.67 -6.80
CA LEU A 356 27.79 -7.76 -7.04
C LEU A 356 27.15 -8.51 -5.86
N THR A 357 26.40 -7.80 -5.02
CA THR A 357 25.58 -8.47 -4.00
C THR A 357 24.51 -9.29 -4.73
N PRO A 358 24.34 -10.60 -4.43
CA PRO A 358 23.33 -11.40 -5.10
C PRO A 358 21.96 -10.75 -4.90
N GLN A 359 21.30 -10.36 -6.00
CA GLN A 359 19.91 -9.93 -5.92
C GLN A 359 19.11 -11.12 -5.39
N SER A 360 18.51 -10.95 -4.20
CA SER A 360 17.51 -11.87 -3.69
C SER A 360 16.47 -12.05 -4.79
N LYS A 361 16.42 -13.25 -5.39
CA LYS A 361 15.30 -13.65 -6.24
C LYS A 361 14.05 -13.56 -5.38
N ASN A 362 13.28 -12.49 -5.55
CA ASN A 362 11.90 -12.41 -5.08
C ASN A 362 10.98 -13.01 -6.15
#